data_AF-A0A1H7U6H8-F1
#
_entry.id   AF-A0A1H7U6H8-F1
#
_cell.length_a   1.000
_cell.length_b   1.000
_cell.length_c   1.000
_cell.angle_alpha   90.00
_cell.angle_beta   90.00
_cell.angle_gamma   90.00
#
_symmetry.space_group_name_H-M   'P 1'
#
loop_
_entity.id
_entity.type
_entity.pdbx_description
1 polymer ?
#
loop_
_entity_poly.entity_id
_entity_poly.type
_entity_poly.pdbx_seq_one_letter_code
_entity_poly.pdbx_strand_id
1 'polypeptide(L)'
;MLCNIIDVSRSGYYKWLNHTPSRWEEETERLMSWIKERFYHYNGIFGYRRLTIDLNRASKTKRYNKKRVRRLMIQMGLKSYIRRSNGYCTRTSYKNIEENHLNREFEADKPNEKWVTDITHLHYGDGQKAYLSAIKDLYDGSIIAYKLR
;
A
#
# COMPACT_ATOMS: atom_id res chain seq x y z
N MET A 1 -21.71 21.85 41.43
CA MET A 1 -22.22 22.44 40.18
C MET A 1 -21.59 21.80 38.96
N LEU A 2 -20.26 21.72 38.81
CA LEU A 2 -19.62 21.19 37.59
C LEU A 2 -20.08 19.77 37.18
N CYS A 3 -20.02 18.78 38.08
CA CYS A 3 -20.42 17.39 37.76
C CYS A 3 -21.89 17.25 37.31
N ASN A 4 -22.79 18.12 37.76
CA ASN A 4 -24.19 18.09 37.35
C ASN A 4 -24.39 18.68 35.95
N ILE A 5 -23.52 19.60 35.52
CA ILE A 5 -23.56 20.21 34.18
C ILE A 5 -23.09 19.21 33.12
N ILE A 6 -22.13 18.35 33.47
CA ILE A 6 -21.58 17.31 32.58
C ILE A 6 -22.22 15.93 32.77
N ASP A 7 -23.29 15.84 33.58
CA ASP A 7 -24.04 14.62 33.89
C ASP A 7 -23.18 13.43 34.36
N VAL A 8 -22.25 13.70 35.29
CA VAL A 8 -21.37 12.68 35.90
C VAL A 8 -21.61 12.61 37.41
N SER A 9 -21.61 11.40 37.99
CA SER A 9 -21.73 11.24 39.43
C SER A 9 -20.49 11.82 40.15
N ARG A 10 -20.72 12.53 41.27
CA ARG A 10 -19.62 13.05 42.11
C ARG A 10 -18.68 11.94 42.58
N SER A 11 -19.21 10.78 42.97
CA SER A 11 -18.42 9.62 43.39
C SER A 11 -17.55 9.07 42.26
N GLY A 12 -18.07 9.02 41.02
CA GLY A 12 -17.30 8.65 39.83
C GLY A 12 -16.17 9.64 39.54
N TYR A 13 -16.44 10.94 39.66
CA TYR A 13 -15.44 11.99 39.48
C TYR A 13 -14.29 11.87 40.48
N TYR A 14 -14.56 11.75 41.78
CA TYR A 14 -13.50 11.60 42.78
C TYR A 14 -12.78 10.25 42.70
N LYS A 15 -13.48 9.19 42.27
CA LYS A 15 -12.84 7.91 41.98
C LYS A 15 -11.83 8.02 40.84
N TRP A 16 -12.17 8.76 39.79
CA TRP A 16 -11.25 9.06 38.68
C TRP A 16 -10.11 9.99 39.12
N LEU A 17 -10.41 11.02 39.92
CA LEU A 17 -9.42 11.98 40.41
C LEU A 17 -8.33 11.31 41.27
N ASN A 18 -8.73 10.38 42.13
CA ASN A 18 -7.84 9.63 43.01
C ASN A 18 -7.37 8.30 42.41
N HIS A 19 -7.62 8.08 41.11
CA HIS A 19 -7.30 6.83 40.45
C HIS A 19 -5.78 6.68 40.28
N THR A 20 -5.24 5.59 40.82
CA THR A 20 -3.87 5.16 40.56
C THR A 20 -3.87 4.15 39.41
N PRO A 21 -2.98 4.30 38.41
CA PRO A 21 -2.93 3.37 37.29
C PRO A 21 -2.73 1.93 37.75
N SER A 22 -3.51 1.03 37.20
CA SER A 22 -3.27 -0.40 37.37
C SER A 22 -2.00 -0.81 36.64
N ARG A 23 -1.33 -1.87 37.11
CA ARG A 23 -0.22 -2.52 36.38
C ARG A 23 -0.56 -2.81 34.91
N TRP A 24 -1.82 -3.13 34.62
CA TRP A 24 -2.30 -3.37 33.26
C TRP A 24 -2.35 -2.10 32.39
N GLU A 25 -2.69 -0.97 33.00
CA GLU A 25 -2.76 0.34 32.31
C GLU A 25 -1.36 0.85 32.04
N GLU A 26 -0.45 0.77 33.03
CA GLU A 26 0.96 1.11 32.84
C GLU A 26 1.59 0.29 31.71
N GLU A 27 1.32 -1.02 31.68
CA GLU A 27 1.81 -1.88 30.60
C GLU A 27 1.22 -1.46 29.24
N THR A 28 -0.05 -1.06 29.23
CA THR A 28 -0.73 -0.63 28.02
C THR A 28 -0.18 0.68 27.50
N GLU A 29 0.09 1.66 28.38
CA GLU A 29 0.76 2.91 28.02
C GLU A 29 2.17 2.68 27.47
N ARG A 30 2.96 1.83 28.14
CA ARG A 30 4.29 1.42 27.65
C ARG A 30 4.21 0.80 26.26
N LEU A 31 3.24 -0.09 26.05
CA LEU A 31 3.04 -0.75 24.76
C LEU A 31 2.56 0.24 23.69
N MET A 32 1.68 1.18 24.02
CA MET A 32 1.23 2.24 23.11
C MET A 32 2.39 3.15 22.69
N SER A 33 3.25 3.53 23.63
CA SER A 33 4.46 4.31 23.36
C SER A 33 5.40 3.58 22.39
N TRP A 34 5.71 2.31 22.68
CA TRP A 34 6.57 1.47 21.82
C TRP A 34 5.98 1.31 20.41
N ILE A 35 4.67 1.08 20.29
CA ILE A 35 3.99 0.95 19.00
C ILE A 35 4.09 2.25 18.21
N LYS A 36 3.88 3.42 18.84
CA LYS A 36 4.00 4.73 18.18
C LYS A 36 5.41 4.96 17.66
N GLU A 37 6.42 4.80 18.51
CA GLU A 37 7.82 4.96 18.14
C GLU A 37 8.18 4.09 16.94
N ARG A 38 7.85 2.80 17.02
CA ARG A 38 8.17 1.85 15.95
C ARG A 38 7.39 2.09 14.66
N PHE A 39 6.14 2.55 14.77
CA PHE A 39 5.34 2.92 13.61
C PHE A 39 5.97 4.09 12.84
N TYR A 40 6.39 5.15 13.55
CA TYR A 40 7.04 6.30 12.92
C TYR A 40 8.45 6.00 12.42
N HIS A 41 9.22 5.15 13.11
CA HIS A 41 10.52 4.66 12.64
C HIS A 41 10.43 3.99 11.26
N TYR A 42 9.33 3.28 10.98
CA TYR A 42 9.08 2.66 9.67
C TYR A 42 8.18 3.49 8.75
N ASN A 43 8.07 4.79 8.98
CA ASN A 43 7.26 5.74 8.19
C ASN A 43 5.81 5.25 7.97
N GLY A 44 5.23 4.57 8.95
CA GLY A 44 3.87 4.03 8.88
C GLY A 44 3.66 2.87 7.89
N ILE A 45 4.73 2.27 7.36
CA ILE A 45 4.63 1.10 6.47
C ILE A 45 4.19 -0.14 7.25
N PHE A 46 4.57 -0.24 8.52
CA PHE A 46 4.33 -1.42 9.33
C PHE A 46 2.94 -1.40 9.95
N GLY A 47 2.09 -2.32 9.53
CA GLY A 47 0.80 -2.59 10.18
C GLY A 47 0.93 -3.49 11.40
N TYR A 48 -0.20 -3.70 12.09
CA TYR A 48 -0.25 -4.45 13.36
C TYR A 48 0.40 -5.83 13.30
N ARG A 49 0.33 -6.54 12.15
CA ARG A 49 0.95 -7.86 11.98
C ARG A 49 2.48 -7.78 12.07
N ARG A 50 3.10 -6.85 11.33
CA ARG A 50 4.56 -6.66 11.32
C ARG A 50 5.04 -6.10 12.67
N LEU A 51 4.33 -5.13 13.22
CA LEU A 51 4.63 -4.59 14.55
C LEU A 51 4.54 -5.65 15.65
N THR A 52 3.57 -6.58 15.58
CA THR A 52 3.48 -7.68 16.56
C THR A 52 4.69 -8.61 16.47
N ILE A 53 5.14 -8.93 15.26
CA ILE A 53 6.33 -9.78 15.05
C ILE A 53 7.56 -9.08 15.62
N ASP A 54 7.75 -7.81 15.29
CA ASP A 54 8.87 -7.00 15.75
C ASP A 54 8.87 -6.85 17.28
N LEU A 55 7.71 -6.56 17.88
CA LEU A 55 7.50 -6.49 19.31
C LEU A 55 7.87 -7.79 20.02
N ASN A 56 7.42 -8.93 19.49
CA ASN A 56 7.68 -10.25 20.07
C ASN A 56 9.13 -10.72 19.85
N ARG A 57 9.84 -10.18 18.86
CA ARG A 57 11.28 -10.40 18.69
C ARG A 57 12.09 -9.56 19.65
N ALA A 58 11.69 -8.30 19.87
CA ALA A 58 12.33 -7.41 20.83
C ALA A 58 12.07 -7.85 22.29
N SER A 59 10.84 -8.28 22.59
CA SER A 59 10.44 -8.79 23.90
C SER A 59 10.84 -10.26 24.03
N LYS A 60 12.12 -10.51 24.35
CA LYS A 60 12.69 -11.87 24.51
C LYS A 60 11.90 -12.78 25.47
N THR A 61 11.16 -12.20 26.42
CA THR A 61 10.46 -12.91 27.50
C THR A 61 8.93 -12.92 27.38
N LYS A 62 8.33 -12.07 26.52
CA LYS A 62 6.88 -11.87 26.51
C LYS A 62 6.32 -11.83 25.09
N ARG A 63 5.26 -12.62 24.88
CA ARG A 63 4.52 -12.67 23.62
C ARG A 63 3.21 -11.91 23.72
N TYR A 64 3.02 -10.98 22.82
CA TYR A 64 1.81 -10.18 22.68
C TYR A 64 0.93 -10.72 21.56
N ASN A 65 -0.38 -10.74 21.82
CA ASN A 65 -1.38 -11.13 20.84
C ASN A 65 -1.58 -10.04 19.78
N LYS A 66 -1.56 -10.41 18.50
CA LYS A 66 -1.83 -9.51 17.37
C LYS A 66 -3.15 -8.73 17.48
N LYS A 67 -4.18 -9.30 18.11
CA LYS A 67 -5.47 -8.63 18.35
C LYS A 67 -5.33 -7.46 19.34
N ARG A 68 -4.47 -7.59 20.36
CA ARG A 68 -4.20 -6.51 21.34
C ARG A 68 -3.48 -5.35 20.64
N VAL A 69 -2.42 -5.64 19.90
CA VAL A 69 -1.68 -4.64 19.12
C VAL A 69 -2.61 -3.91 18.14
N ARG A 70 -3.47 -4.66 17.42
CA ARG A 70 -4.49 -4.07 16.53
C ARG A 70 -5.43 -3.11 17.28
N ARG A 71 -5.95 -3.51 18.45
CA ARG A 71 -6.85 -2.67 19.25
C ARG A 71 -6.18 -1.37 19.67
N LEU A 72 -4.95 -1.44 20.17
CA LEU A 72 -4.18 -0.27 20.58
C LEU A 72 -3.87 0.66 19.40
N MET A 73 -3.50 0.11 18.24
CA MET A 73 -3.31 0.92 17.03
C MET A 73 -4.59 1.68 16.65
N ILE A 74 -5.76 1.02 16.70
CA ILE A 74 -7.05 1.66 16.43
C ILE A 74 -7.32 2.78 17.43
N GLN A 75 -7.10 2.54 18.74
CA GLN A 75 -7.26 3.58 19.78
C GLN A 75 -6.35 4.79 19.56
N MET A 76 -5.17 4.58 18.98
CA MET A 76 -4.22 5.66 18.64
C MET A 76 -4.44 6.28 17.26
N GLY A 77 -5.43 5.81 16.48
CA GLY A 77 -5.65 6.26 15.11
C GLY A 77 -4.55 5.85 14.11
N LEU A 78 -3.71 4.87 14.46
CA LEU A 78 -2.60 4.43 13.60
C LEU A 78 -3.07 3.41 12.56
N LYS A 79 -2.84 3.71 11.29
CA LYS A 79 -3.14 2.82 10.16
C LYS A 79 -1.94 2.74 9.23
N SER A 80 -1.56 1.52 8.84
CA SER A 80 -0.45 1.33 7.91
C SER A 80 -0.77 1.88 6.53
N TYR A 81 0.17 2.61 5.93
CA TYR A 81 0.06 3.09 4.57
C TYR A 81 0.38 1.95 3.59
N ILE A 82 -0.52 1.71 2.65
CA ILE A 82 -0.22 0.87 1.48
C ILE A 82 0.41 1.81 0.45
N ARG A 83 1.72 1.67 0.23
CA ARG A 83 2.39 2.40 -0.84
C ARG A 83 1.80 1.92 -2.17
N ARG A 84 1.19 2.81 -2.95
CA ARG A 84 0.81 2.51 -4.34
C ARG A 84 2.10 2.20 -5.11
N SER A 85 2.06 1.16 -5.94
CA SER A 85 3.16 0.88 -6.87
C SER A 85 3.38 2.12 -7.72
N ASN A 86 4.61 2.65 -7.74
CA ASN A 86 4.99 3.60 -8.77
C ASN A 86 5.05 2.78 -10.06
N GLY A 87 4.02 2.82 -10.90
CA GLY A 87 3.80 1.91 -12.04
C GLY A 87 4.88 1.92 -13.13
N TYR A 88 6.06 2.49 -12.88
CA TYR A 88 7.21 2.54 -13.76
C TYR A 88 8.50 2.45 -12.94
N CYS A 89 9.40 1.55 -13.33
CA CYS A 89 10.74 1.38 -12.73
C CYS A 89 11.84 2.04 -13.59
N THR A 90 11.51 2.44 -14.82
CA THR A 90 12.49 2.83 -15.83
C THR A 90 12.82 4.32 -15.71
N ARG A 91 14.04 4.65 -15.30
CA ARG A 91 14.64 5.98 -15.55
C ARG A 91 14.89 6.09 -17.05
N THR A 92 14.09 6.86 -17.77
CA THR A 92 14.32 7.15 -19.18
C THR A 92 15.64 7.91 -19.32
N SER A 93 16.67 7.31 -19.91
CA SER A 93 17.82 8.07 -20.38
C SER A 93 17.40 8.79 -21.66
N TYR A 94 17.16 10.09 -21.55
CA TYR A 94 16.79 11.02 -22.63
C TYR A 94 17.91 11.19 -23.68
N LYS A 95 18.40 10.12 -24.30
CA LYS A 95 19.54 10.23 -25.23
C LYS A 95 19.20 10.25 -26.71
N ASN A 96 18.05 9.70 -27.14
CA ASN A 96 17.61 9.81 -28.53
C ASN A 96 16.08 9.96 -28.57
N ILE A 97 15.58 11.19 -28.54
CA ILE A 97 14.17 11.47 -28.85
C ILE A 97 14.15 11.88 -30.32
N GLU A 98 14.03 10.91 -31.21
CA GLU A 98 13.55 11.21 -32.56
C GLU A 98 12.15 11.83 -32.44
N GLU A 99 11.77 12.68 -33.40
CA GLU A 99 10.45 13.30 -33.39
C GLU A 99 9.37 12.21 -33.41
N ASN A 100 8.47 12.25 -32.43
CA ASN A 100 7.34 11.33 -32.38
C ASN A 100 6.31 11.76 -33.44
N HIS A 101 6.51 11.31 -34.68
CA HIS A 101 5.61 11.61 -35.80
C HIS A 101 4.17 11.18 -35.56
N LEU A 102 3.94 10.14 -34.74
CA LEU A 102 2.59 9.69 -34.41
C LEU A 102 1.92 10.59 -33.36
N ASN A 103 2.69 11.24 -32.48
CA ASN A 103 2.23 12.18 -31.45
C ASN A 103 0.94 11.79 -30.68
N ARG A 104 0.73 10.49 -30.43
CA ARG A 104 -0.50 9.91 -29.83
C ARG A 104 -1.78 10.08 -30.65
N GLU A 105 -1.67 10.38 -31.94
CA GLU A 105 -2.77 10.40 -32.91
C GLU A 105 -2.99 8.99 -33.47
N PHE A 106 -3.74 8.18 -32.70
CA PHE A 106 -4.00 6.78 -33.03
C PHE A 106 -5.17 6.56 -34.00
N GLU A 107 -5.73 7.63 -34.57
CA GLU A 107 -6.80 7.56 -35.57
C GLU A 107 -6.21 7.79 -36.97
N ALA A 108 -6.73 7.07 -37.96
CA ALA A 108 -6.38 7.19 -39.38
C ALA A 108 -7.67 7.33 -40.21
N ASP A 109 -7.62 8.09 -41.30
CA ASP A 109 -8.80 8.38 -42.15
C ASP A 109 -8.96 7.35 -43.27
N LYS A 110 -7.87 6.67 -43.66
CA LYS A 110 -7.86 5.62 -44.68
C LYS A 110 -7.03 4.40 -44.27
N PRO A 111 -7.30 3.22 -44.86
CA PRO A 111 -6.46 2.04 -44.68
C PRO A 111 -5.00 2.31 -45.05
N ASN A 112 -4.07 1.69 -44.30
CA ASN A 112 -2.63 1.75 -44.53
C ASN A 112 -1.96 3.12 -44.36
N GLU A 113 -2.60 4.08 -43.70
CA GLU A 113 -1.97 5.38 -43.40
C GLU A 113 -1.09 5.32 -42.14
N LYS A 114 -1.49 4.56 -41.12
CA LYS A 114 -0.76 4.44 -39.86
C LYS A 114 -0.76 3.00 -39.37
N TRP A 115 0.43 2.41 -39.24
CA TRP A 115 0.62 1.09 -38.65
C TRP A 115 1.32 1.18 -37.31
N VAL A 116 0.85 0.37 -36.36
CA VAL A 116 1.50 0.20 -35.06
C VAL A 116 1.94 -1.23 -34.88
N THR A 117 3.06 -1.40 -34.20
CA THR A 117 3.62 -2.72 -33.89
C THR A 117 3.83 -2.86 -32.40
N ASP A 118 3.47 -4.00 -31.86
CA ASP A 118 3.79 -4.34 -30.47
C ASP A 118 4.32 -5.77 -30.38
N ILE A 119 5.20 -6.00 -29.40
CA ILE A 119 5.70 -7.32 -29.05
C ILE A 119 5.19 -7.66 -27.65
N THR A 120 4.24 -8.59 -27.59
CA THR A 120 3.65 -9.06 -26.34
C THR A 120 4.03 -10.52 -26.10
N HIS A 121 4.28 -10.88 -24.83
CA HIS A 121 4.54 -12.26 -24.44
C HIS A 121 3.25 -12.94 -23.97
N LEU A 122 2.99 -14.14 -24.49
CA LEU A 122 1.86 -14.98 -24.13
C LEU A 122 2.36 -16.17 -23.34
N HIS A 123 1.78 -16.40 -22.16
CA HIS A 123 2.07 -17.57 -21.34
C HIS A 123 1.17 -18.74 -21.76
N TYR A 124 1.74 -19.92 -21.93
CA TYR A 124 0.98 -21.13 -22.25
C TYR A 124 1.63 -22.39 -21.66
N GLY A 125 0.84 -23.45 -21.51
CA GLY A 125 1.30 -24.74 -20.99
C GLY A 125 1.96 -24.63 -19.59
N ASP A 126 2.91 -25.54 -19.33
CA ASP A 126 3.66 -25.62 -18.08
C ASP A 126 4.79 -24.57 -18.01
N GLY A 127 4.40 -23.28 -17.96
CA GLY A 127 5.34 -22.16 -17.81
C GLY A 127 6.08 -21.72 -19.08
N GLN A 128 5.65 -22.18 -20.26
CA GLN A 128 6.24 -21.76 -21.53
C GLN A 128 5.79 -20.35 -21.93
N LYS A 129 6.57 -19.71 -22.79
CA LYS A 129 6.32 -18.35 -23.28
C LYS A 129 6.43 -18.32 -24.79
N ALA A 130 5.42 -17.76 -25.45
CA ALA A 130 5.47 -17.38 -26.84
C ALA A 130 5.58 -15.85 -26.95
N TYR A 131 6.28 -15.38 -27.97
CA TYR A 131 6.38 -13.97 -28.31
C TYR A 131 5.54 -13.71 -29.55
N LEU A 132 4.50 -12.89 -29.38
CA LEU A 132 3.66 -12.41 -30.47
C LEU A 132 4.15 -11.03 -30.89
N SER A 133 4.65 -10.94 -32.12
CA SER A 133 4.89 -9.67 -32.80
C SER A 133 3.77 -9.45 -33.80
N ALA A 134 3.00 -8.38 -33.65
CA ALA A 134 1.86 -8.08 -34.51
C ALA A 134 1.95 -6.66 -35.07
N ILE A 135 1.52 -6.50 -36.32
CA ILE A 135 1.35 -5.23 -37.02
C ILE A 135 -0.16 -4.98 -37.15
N LYS A 136 -0.62 -3.84 -36.63
CA LYS A 136 -2.02 -3.44 -36.61
C LYS A 136 -2.23 -2.17 -37.44
N ASP A 137 -3.26 -2.17 -38.28
CA ASP A 137 -3.75 -0.95 -38.94
C ASP A 137 -4.58 -0.13 -37.94
N LEU A 138 -4.34 1.19 -37.88
CA LEU A 138 -5.10 2.09 -37.02
C LEU A 138 -6.42 2.57 -37.64
N TYR A 139 -6.65 2.35 -38.93
CA TYR A 139 -7.91 2.71 -39.57
C TYR A 139 -9.09 1.86 -39.07
N ASP A 140 -9.00 0.54 -39.22
CA ASP A 140 -10.06 -0.41 -38.87
C ASP A 140 -9.69 -1.33 -37.69
N GLY A 141 -8.45 -1.25 -37.21
CA GLY A 141 -7.94 -2.10 -36.15
C GLY A 141 -7.55 -3.51 -36.58
N SER A 142 -7.51 -3.79 -37.89
CA SER A 142 -7.13 -5.11 -38.42
C SER A 142 -5.67 -5.46 -38.16
N ILE A 143 -5.39 -6.76 -38.01
CA ILE A 143 -4.01 -7.26 -37.91
C ILE A 143 -3.54 -7.62 -39.32
N ILE A 144 -2.60 -6.84 -39.84
CA ILE A 144 -2.07 -7.00 -41.20
C ILE A 144 -1.11 -8.18 -41.26
N ALA A 145 -0.27 -8.31 -40.24
CA ALA A 145 0.71 -9.38 -40.14
C ALA A 145 0.98 -9.71 -38.68
N TYR A 146 1.31 -10.97 -38.41
CA TYR A 146 1.79 -11.38 -37.12
C TYR A 146 2.81 -12.52 -37.24
N LYS A 147 3.68 -12.62 -36.24
CA LYS A 147 4.61 -13.72 -36.08
C LYS A 147 4.57 -14.20 -34.65
N LEU A 148 4.39 -15.50 -34.48
CA LEU A 148 4.48 -16.19 -33.20
C LEU A 148 5.82 -16.94 -33.13
N ARG A 149 6.55 -16.76 -32.05
CA ARG A 149 7.83 -17.46 -31.79
C ARG A 149 7.85 -18.06 -30.40
#